data_AF-A0A383DBP6-F1
#
_entry.id   AF-A0A383DBP6-F1
#
_cell.length_a   1.000
_cell.length_b   1.000
_cell.length_c   1.000
_cell.angle_alpha   90.00
_cell.angle_beta   90.00
_cell.angle_gamma   90.00
#
_symmetry.space_group_name_H-M   'P 1'
#
loop_
_entity.id
_entity.type
_entity.pdbx_description
1 polymer ?
#
loop_
_entity_poly.entity_id
_entity_poly.type
_entity_poly.pdbx_seq_one_letter_code
_entity_poly.pdbx_strand_id
1 'polypeptide(L)'
;DHEENGESMFKKMNLMVQRFLNSSLVYGGSIVKDNLIQYSIQKQKPVSLFYPNSVPVNSLRMITRRLLKMPITDVKKRDSFFDRFMNYKNVGIESANG
;
A
#
# COMPACT_ATOMS: atom_id res chain seq x y z
N ASP A 1 15.55 -1.16 -5.84
CA ASP A 1 16.34 -2.30 -5.33
C ASP A 1 15.49 -3.43 -4.72
N HIS A 2 14.92 -3.32 -3.51
CA HIS A 2 14.27 -4.48 -2.85
C HIS A 2 12.87 -4.85 -3.37
N GLU A 3 12.02 -3.88 -3.75
CA GLU A 3 10.71 -4.18 -4.36
C GLU A 3 10.86 -4.82 -5.74
N GLU A 4 11.83 -4.35 -6.54
CA GLU A 4 12.16 -4.90 -7.86
C GLU A 4 12.62 -6.36 -7.78
N ASN A 5 13.25 -6.77 -6.67
CA ASN A 5 13.64 -8.15 -6.45
C ASN A 5 12.42 -9.08 -6.38
N GLY A 6 11.34 -8.66 -5.70
CA GLY A 6 10.10 -9.43 -5.60
C GLY A 6 9.41 -9.62 -6.94
N GLU A 7 9.36 -8.56 -7.76
CA GLU A 7 8.77 -8.62 -9.10
C GLU A 7 9.60 -9.47 -10.06
N SER A 8 10.94 -9.36 -10.00
CA SER A 8 11.86 -10.18 -10.79
C SER A 8 11.73 -11.66 -10.48
N MET A 9 11.64 -12.03 -9.20
CA MET A 9 11.40 -13.40 -8.77
C MET A 9 10.06 -13.93 -9.28
N PHE A 10 8.99 -13.14 -9.16
CA PHE A 10 7.68 -13.49 -9.70
C PHE A 10 7.73 -13.75 -11.21
N LYS A 11 8.39 -12.88 -11.99
CA LYS A 11 8.51 -13.04 -13.46
C LYS A 11 9.15 -14.38 -13.82
N LYS A 12 10.22 -14.76 -13.12
CA LYS A 12 10.91 -16.05 -13.34
C LYS A 12 10.01 -17.24 -13.01
N MET A 13 9.28 -17.19 -11.89
CA MET A 13 8.35 -18.26 -11.52
C MET A 13 7.18 -18.37 -12.49
N ASN A 14 6.58 -17.23 -12.87
CA ASN A 14 5.47 -17.19 -13.80
C ASN A 14 5.87 -17.75 -15.18
N LEU A 15 7.09 -17.45 -15.65
CA LEU A 15 7.62 -18.03 -16.89
C LEU A 15 7.68 -19.57 -16.83
N MET A 16 8.12 -20.15 -15.71
CA MET A 16 8.16 -21.60 -15.55
C MET A 16 6.77 -22.21 -15.47
N VAL A 17 5.83 -21.58 -14.76
CA VAL A 17 4.43 -22.02 -14.68
C VAL A 17 3.76 -21.99 -16.06
N GLN A 18 3.97 -20.92 -16.83
CA GLN A 18 3.47 -20.82 -18.19
C GLN A 18 4.04 -21.93 -19.08
N ARG A 19 5.35 -22.19 -18.97
CA ARG A 19 6.03 -23.20 -19.79
C ARG A 19 5.61 -24.64 -19.49
N PHE A 20 5.39 -24.98 -18.23
CA PHE A 20 5.21 -26.38 -17.82
C PHE A 20 3.77 -26.73 -17.43
N LEU A 21 2.97 -25.75 -17.02
CA LEU A 21 1.62 -25.97 -16.49
C LEU A 21 0.53 -25.31 -17.33
N ASN A 22 0.88 -24.60 -18.41
CA ASN A 22 -0.05 -23.85 -19.26
C ASN A 22 -1.00 -22.95 -18.45
N SER A 23 -0.49 -22.33 -17.39
CA SER A 23 -1.24 -21.48 -16.47
C SER A 23 -0.50 -20.16 -16.20
N SER A 24 -1.13 -19.21 -15.50
CA SER A 24 -0.53 -17.93 -15.14
C SER A 24 -0.70 -17.61 -13.66
N LEU A 25 0.35 -17.04 -13.06
CA LEU A 25 0.34 -16.54 -11.70
C LEU A 25 -0.03 -15.06 -11.69
N VAL A 26 -0.64 -14.61 -10.58
CA VAL A 26 -0.93 -13.20 -10.32
C VAL A 26 0.03 -12.68 -9.25
N TYR A 27 0.68 -11.55 -9.51
CA TYR A 27 1.57 -10.94 -8.53
C TYR A 27 0.79 -10.25 -7.40
N GLY A 28 0.83 -10.85 -6.21
CA GLY A 28 0.14 -10.32 -5.02
C GLY A 28 0.82 -9.10 -4.39
N GLY A 29 2.14 -8.97 -4.56
CA GLY A 29 2.99 -7.95 -3.93
C GLY A 29 4.22 -8.58 -3.27
N SER A 30 5.03 -7.74 -2.63
CA SER A 30 6.23 -8.15 -1.89
C SER A 30 6.30 -7.45 -0.54
N ILE A 31 6.89 -8.12 0.44
CA ILE A 31 7.19 -7.55 1.76
C ILE A 31 8.71 -7.59 1.89
N VAL A 32 9.33 -6.42 2.03
CA VAL A 32 10.78 -6.31 2.18
C VAL A 32 11.22 -6.78 3.57
N LYS A 33 12.46 -7.26 3.66
CA LYS A 33 13.07 -7.61 4.95
C LYS A 33 13.23 -6.34 5.78
N ASP A 34 12.74 -6.37 7.02
CA ASP A 34 12.80 -5.25 7.95
C ASP A 34 13.04 -5.77 9.38
N ASN A 35 14.00 -5.17 10.09
CA ASN A 35 14.34 -5.52 11.47
C ASN A 35 13.19 -5.21 12.44
N LEU A 36 12.29 -4.29 12.10
CA LEU A 36 11.08 -3.99 12.89
C LEU A 36 10.16 -5.21 13.02
N ILE A 37 10.13 -6.10 12.02
CA ILE A 37 9.40 -7.37 12.13
C ILE A 37 10.02 -8.21 13.25
N GLN A 38 11.35 -8.37 13.25
CA GLN A 38 12.07 -9.12 14.28
C GLN A 38 11.86 -8.53 15.67
N TYR A 39 11.96 -7.21 15.83
CA TYR A 39 11.73 -6.56 17.13
C TYR A 39 10.28 -6.75 17.62
N SER A 40 9.30 -6.69 16.71
CA SER A 40 7.89 -6.93 17.05
C SER A 40 7.65 -8.35 17.57
N ILE A 41 8.31 -9.35 16.97
CA ILE A 41 8.28 -10.75 17.41
C ILE A 41 8.88 -10.88 18.82
N GLN A 42 10.05 -10.29 19.06
CA GLN A 42 10.70 -10.32 20.39
C GLN A 42 9.81 -9.71 21.48
N LYS A 43 9.05 -8.67 21.15
CA LYS A 43 8.10 -8.02 22.08
C LYS A 43 6.74 -8.70 22.14
N GLN A 44 6.53 -9.80 21.40
CA GLN A 44 5.26 -10.51 21.28
C GLN A 44 4.08 -9.58 20.92
N LYS A 45 4.34 -8.58 20.08
CA LYS A 45 3.32 -7.66 19.57
C LYS A 45 3.33 -7.70 18.05
N PRO A 46 2.17 -7.88 17.38
CA PRO A 46 2.12 -7.86 15.92
C PRO A 46 2.72 -6.57 15.35
N VAL A 47 3.52 -6.69 14.27
CA VAL A 47 4.19 -5.55 13.63
C VAL A 47 3.19 -4.46 13.20
N SER A 48 1.98 -4.84 12.78
CA SER A 48 0.90 -3.91 12.41
C SER A 48 0.38 -3.07 13.58
N LEU A 49 0.44 -3.59 14.80
CA LEU A 49 0.01 -2.90 16.00
C LEU A 49 1.17 -2.13 16.65
N PHE A 50 2.38 -2.70 16.62
CA PHE A 50 3.54 -2.13 17.29
C PHE A 50 4.27 -1.08 16.45
N TYR A 51 4.30 -1.26 15.12
CA TYR A 51 4.91 -0.34 14.16
C TYR A 51 3.96 -0.08 12.97
N PRO A 52 2.82 0.59 13.18
CA PRO A 52 1.71 0.67 12.21
C PRO A 52 2.06 1.39 10.90
N ASN A 53 3.09 2.24 10.90
CA ASN A 53 3.54 3.03 9.75
C ASN A 53 4.83 2.48 9.13
N SER A 54 5.32 1.33 9.58
CA SER A 54 6.52 0.69 9.03
C SER A 54 6.31 0.23 7.58
N VAL A 55 7.42 0.15 6.84
CA VAL A 55 7.44 -0.32 5.44
C VAL A 55 6.71 -1.67 5.27
N PRO A 56 7.03 -2.74 6.04
CA PRO A 56 6.35 -4.02 5.88
C PRO A 56 4.85 -3.96 6.15
N VAL A 57 4.41 -3.11 7.10
CA VAL A 57 2.97 -2.92 7.38
C VAL A 57 2.27 -2.18 6.26
N ASN A 58 2.94 -1.21 5.63
CA ASN A 58 2.41 -0.52 4.46
C ASN A 58 2.29 -1.49 3.27
N SER A 59 3.29 -2.34 3.03
CA SER A 59 3.23 -3.40 2.01
C SER A 59 2.10 -4.40 2.29
N LEU A 60 1.97 -4.88 3.53
CA LEU A 60 0.85 -5.73 3.96
C LEU A 60 -0.50 -5.07 3.68
N ARG A 61 -0.65 -3.80 4.04
CA ARG A 61 -1.88 -3.03 3.81
C ARG A 61 -2.21 -2.94 2.32
N MET A 62 -1.22 -2.74 1.46
CA MET A 62 -1.40 -2.72 0.01
C MET A 62 -1.86 -4.10 -0.51
N ILE A 63 -1.19 -5.18 -0.07
CA ILE A 63 -1.54 -6.56 -0.44
C ILE A 63 -2.98 -6.87 -0.02
N THR A 64 -3.35 -6.58 1.24
CA THR A 64 -4.70 -6.82 1.75
C THR A 64 -5.75 -6.01 1.00
N ARG A 65 -5.47 -4.74 0.65
CA ARG A 65 -6.39 -3.93 -0.17
C ARG A 65 -6.65 -4.54 -1.54
N ARG A 66 -5.61 -5.06 -2.19
CA ARG A 66 -5.73 -5.77 -3.49
C ARG A 66 -6.56 -7.04 -3.35
N LEU A 67 -6.30 -7.84 -2.32
CA LEU A 67 -7.05 -9.07 -2.03
C LEU A 67 -8.54 -8.79 -1.78
N LEU A 68 -8.84 -7.71 -1.05
CA LEU A 68 -10.21 -7.28 -0.75
C LEU A 68 -10.87 -6.50 -1.89
N LYS A 69 -10.17 -6.30 -3.03
CA LYS A 69 -10.64 -5.49 -4.17
C LYS A 69 -11.11 -4.10 -3.76
N MET A 70 -10.48 -3.52 -2.73
CA MET A 70 -10.82 -2.18 -2.27
C MET A 70 -10.41 -1.16 -3.34
N PRO A 71 -11.18 -0.07 -3.52
CA PRO A 71 -10.76 0.99 -4.42
C PRO A 71 -9.40 1.52 -3.96
N ILE A 72 -8.47 1.63 -4.91
CA ILE A 72 -7.20 2.31 -4.67
C ILE A 72 -7.56 3.76 -4.38
N THR A 73 -7.57 4.15 -3.10
CA THR A 73 -7.66 5.57 -2.76
C THR A 73 -6.36 6.19 -3.25
N ASP A 74 -6.39 6.81 -4.42
CA ASP A 74 -5.29 7.63 -4.90
C ASP A 74 -4.92 8.59 -3.79
N VAL A 75 -3.69 8.48 -3.26
CA VAL A 75 -3.16 9.43 -2.28
C VAL A 75 -3.17 10.85 -2.86
N LYS A 76 -3.21 10.99 -4.20
CA LYS A 76 -3.40 12.25 -4.94
C LYS A 76 -4.77 12.91 -4.74
N LYS A 77 -5.79 12.21 -4.23
CA LYS A 77 -7.12 12.75 -3.93
C LYS A 77 -7.35 13.00 -2.43
N ARG A 78 -6.27 13.08 -1.63
CA ARG A 78 -6.38 13.77 -0.35
C ARG A 78 -6.25 15.24 -0.64
N ASP A 79 -7.36 15.97 -0.55
CA ASP A 79 -7.34 17.43 -0.44
C ASP A 79 -6.29 17.77 0.62
N SER A 80 -5.22 18.45 0.21
CA SER A 80 -4.19 18.90 1.14
C SER A 80 -4.86 19.77 2.19
N PHE A 81 -4.28 19.88 3.38
CA PHE A 81 -4.81 20.79 4.41
C PHE A 81 -5.06 22.21 3.85
N PHE A 82 -4.24 22.65 2.88
CA PHE A 82 -4.41 23.90 2.13
C PHE A 82 -5.62 23.91 1.19
N ASP A 83 -5.90 22.84 0.46
CA ASP A 83 -7.09 22.73 -0.41
C ASP A 83 -8.37 22.81 0.42
N ARG A 84 -8.38 22.12 1.57
CA ARG A 84 -9.48 22.16 2.53
C ARG A 84 -9.66 23.55 3.15
N PHE A 85 -8.58 24.23 3.51
CA PHE A 85 -8.61 25.60 4.03
C PHE A 85 -9.14 26.60 3.00
N MET A 86 -8.67 26.54 1.75
CA MET A 86 -9.13 27.43 0.69
C MET A 86 -10.59 27.21 0.33
N ASN A 87 -11.07 25.97 0.35
CA ASN A 87 -12.49 25.67 0.13
C ASN A 87 -13.40 26.32 1.19
N TYR A 88 -13.00 26.34 2.48
CA TYR A 88 -13.77 27.07 3.50
C TYR A 88 -13.81 28.58 3.27
N LYS A 89 -12.73 29.18 2.76
CA LYS A 89 -12.72 30.62 2.45
C LYS A 89 -13.68 30.95 1.30
N ASN A 90 -13.74 30.12 0.27
CA ASN A 90 -14.55 30.38 -0.91
C ASN A 90 -16.06 30.25 -0.65
N VAL A 91 -16.48 29.32 0.23
CA VAL A 91 -17.90 29.17 0.62
C VAL A 91 -18.44 30.40 1.37
N GLY A 92 -17.59 31.13 2.10
CA GLY A 92 -17.99 32.34 2.83
C GLY A 92 -18.25 33.58 1.96
N ILE A 93 -17.83 33.58 0.68
CA ILE A 93 -17.96 34.74 -0.21
C ILE A 93 -19.28 34.68 -1.01
N GLU A 94 -19.77 33.49 -1.35
CA GLU A 94 -21.03 33.31 -2.08
C GLU A 94 -22.28 33.61 -1.22
N SER A 95 -22.20 33.45 0.11
CA SER A 95 -23.30 33.77 1.03
C SER A 95 -23.42 35.26 1.39
N ALA A 96 -22.48 36.11 0.93
CA ALA A 96 -22.48 37.54 1.21
C ALA A 96 -23.07 38.41 0.08
N ASN A 97 -23.38 37.80 -1.08
CA ASN A 97 -23.94 38.46 -2.26
C ASN A 97 -25.32 37.91 -2.66
N GLY A 98 -26.04 37.29 -1.73
CA GLY A 98 -27.44 36.84 -1.88
C GLY A 98 -28.37 37.58 -0.93
#